data_AF-A0A4U3AWI1-F1
#
_entry.id   AF-A0A4U3AWI1-F1
#
_cell.length_a   1.000
_cell.length_b   1.000
_cell.length_c   1.000
_cell.angle_alpha   90.00
_cell.angle_beta   90.00
_cell.angle_gamma   90.00
#
_symmetry.space_group_name_H-M   'P 1'
#
loop_
_entity.id
_entity.type
_entity.pdbx_description
1 polymer ?
#
loop_
_entity_poly.entity_id
_entity_poly.type
_entity_poly.pdbx_seq_one_letter_code
_entity_poly.pdbx_strand_id
1 'polypeptide(L)'
;MAFNDELVCQQFARIIGGQEGFAGGKCVATINRDEIQATILGKRFRVTTSFSFESRDNKTGRALCLGRVALLQREVNRFVATIIKQGIIVS
;
A
#
# COMPACT_ATOMS: atom_id res chain seq x y z
N MET A 1 -14.29 -16.81 -11.27
CA MET A 1 -14.42 -15.38 -10.95
C MET A 1 -13.08 -14.72 -10.56
N ALA A 2 -11.92 -15.28 -10.93
CA ALA A 2 -10.60 -14.71 -10.62
C ALA A 2 -10.17 -13.57 -11.57
N PHE A 3 -10.61 -13.61 -12.84
CA PHE A 3 -10.22 -12.65 -13.88
C PHE A 3 -10.55 -11.17 -13.58
N ASN A 4 -11.56 -10.90 -12.74
CA ASN A 4 -11.96 -9.52 -12.45
C ASN A 4 -11.09 -8.87 -11.35
N ASP A 5 -10.49 -9.67 -10.46
CA ASP A 5 -9.75 -9.14 -9.31
C ASP A 5 -8.33 -8.75 -9.71
N GLU A 6 -7.73 -9.49 -10.64
CA GLU A 6 -6.42 -9.18 -11.21
C GLU A 6 -6.45 -7.88 -12.03
N LEU A 7 -7.47 -7.67 -12.87
CA LEU A 7 -7.63 -6.42 -13.63
C LEU A 7 -7.87 -5.22 -12.71
N VAL A 8 -8.72 -5.38 -11.69
CA VAL A 8 -8.92 -4.34 -10.67
C VAL A 8 -7.63 -4.11 -9.88
N CYS A 9 -6.82 -5.14 -9.64
CA CYS A 9 -5.53 -5.02 -8.98
C CYS A 9 -4.52 -4.21 -9.79
N GLN A 10 -4.45 -4.45 -11.09
CA GLN A 10 -3.61 -3.66 -12.00
C GLN A 10 -4.03 -2.19 -12.00
N GLN A 11 -5.34 -1.92 -12.07
CA GLN A 11 -5.85 -0.54 -12.01
C GLN A 11 -5.56 0.12 -10.65
N PHE A 12 -5.77 -0.62 -9.55
CA PHE A 12 -5.46 -0.16 -8.21
C PHE A 12 -3.97 0.20 -8.06
N ALA A 13 -3.07 -0.69 -8.49
CA ALA A 13 -1.63 -0.43 -8.44
C ALA A 13 -1.22 0.77 -9.29
N ARG A 14 -1.81 0.92 -10.48
CA ARG A 14 -1.61 2.10 -11.34
C ARG A 14 -2.04 3.41 -10.66
N ILE A 15 -3.18 3.43 -9.98
CA ILE A 15 -3.68 4.62 -9.25
C ILE A 15 -2.72 4.98 -8.10
N ILE A 16 -2.25 3.98 -7.38
CA ILE A 16 -1.31 4.15 -6.26
C ILE A 16 0.11 4.52 -6.74
N GLY A 17 0.46 4.22 -7.99
CA GLY A 17 1.82 4.37 -8.51
C GLY A 17 2.78 3.28 -8.00
N GLY A 18 2.25 2.10 -7.69
CA GLY A 18 3.02 0.95 -7.22
C GLY A 18 3.00 -0.22 -8.21
N GLN A 19 3.81 -1.23 -7.92
CA GLN A 19 3.82 -2.51 -8.61
C GLN A 19 2.71 -3.41 -8.05
N GLU A 20 1.89 -3.98 -8.92
CA GLU A 20 0.85 -4.92 -8.55
C GLU A 20 1.42 -6.27 -8.09
N GLY A 21 0.73 -6.89 -7.14
CA GLY A 21 0.97 -8.24 -6.71
C GLY A 21 -0.32 -8.84 -6.19
N PHE A 22 -0.67 -10.03 -6.66
CA PHE A 22 -1.82 -10.77 -6.17
C PHE A 22 -1.33 -12.00 -5.42
N ALA A 23 -1.58 -12.06 -4.11
CA ALA A 23 -1.09 -13.14 -3.27
C ALA A 23 -2.07 -13.45 -2.13
N GLY A 24 -2.49 -14.72 -2.00
CA GLY A 24 -3.41 -15.13 -0.94
C GLY A 24 -4.80 -14.51 -1.04
N GLY A 25 -5.30 -14.25 -2.25
CA GLY A 25 -6.65 -13.70 -2.48
C GLY A 25 -6.78 -12.19 -2.23
N LYS A 26 -5.66 -11.48 -2.08
CA LYS A 26 -5.61 -10.03 -1.93
C LYS A 26 -4.72 -9.40 -2.99
N CYS A 27 -5.11 -8.20 -3.41
CA CYS A 27 -4.26 -7.35 -4.21
C CYS A 27 -3.38 -6.49 -3.31
N VAL A 28 -2.11 -6.33 -3.68
CA VAL A 28 -1.16 -5.43 -3.04
C VAL A 28 -0.49 -4.59 -4.12
N ALA A 29 -0.48 -3.28 -3.94
CA ALA A 29 0.30 -2.32 -4.70
C ALA A 29 1.53 -1.92 -3.85
N THR A 30 2.73 -2.18 -4.36
CA THR A 30 3.98 -1.97 -3.61
C THR A 30 4.80 -0.85 -4.23
N ILE A 31 5.25 0.09 -3.40
CA ILE A 31 6.14 1.19 -3.77
C ILE A 31 7.47 0.97 -3.05
N ASN A 32 8.56 0.90 -3.80
CA ASN A 32 9.90 0.79 -3.23
C ASN A 32 10.39 2.15 -2.75
N ARG A 33 10.97 2.17 -1.55
CA ARG A 33 11.67 3.33 -0.97
C ARG A 33 13.17 3.11 -1.10
N ASP A 34 13.64 3.06 -2.35
CA ASP A 34 15.02 2.72 -2.70
C ASP A 34 16.04 3.74 -2.17
N GLU A 35 15.61 4.96 -1.84
CA GLU A 35 16.39 5.98 -1.15
C GLU A 35 16.71 5.62 0.32
N ILE A 36 15.93 4.73 0.94
CA ILE A 36 16.18 4.29 2.32
C ILE A 36 17.14 3.10 2.29
N GLN A 37 18.38 3.38 2.69
CA GLN A 37 19.47 2.41 2.70
C GLN A 37 19.48 1.60 4.00
N ALA A 38 18.53 0.67 4.15
CA ALA A 38 18.37 -0.13 5.38
C ALA A 38 19.15 -1.46 5.35
N THR A 39 19.75 -1.82 6.49
CA THR A 39 20.43 -3.10 6.72
C THR A 39 19.92 -3.68 8.04
N ILE A 40 19.43 -4.92 8.02
CA ILE A 40 18.93 -5.65 9.18
C ILE A 40 19.83 -6.87 9.39
N LEU A 41 20.49 -6.95 10.55
CA LEU A 41 21.41 -8.05 10.88
C LEU A 41 22.44 -8.34 9.77
N GLY A 42 23.03 -7.29 9.21
CA GLY A 42 24.03 -7.37 8.14
C GLY A 42 23.48 -7.66 6.74
N LYS A 43 22.16 -7.84 6.58
CA LYS A 43 21.53 -8.08 5.28
C LYS A 43 20.84 -6.82 4.76
N ARG A 44 21.06 -6.54 3.49
CA ARG A 44 20.38 -5.43 2.81
C ARG A 44 18.87 -5.67 2.80
N PHE A 45 18.10 -4.70 3.26
CA PHE A 45 16.65 -4.78 3.31
C PHE A 45 16.04 -3.72 2.39
N ARG A 46 15.13 -4.14 1.52
CA ARG A 46 14.39 -3.22 0.64
C ARG A 46 13.17 -2.70 1.38
N VAL A 47 13.20 -1.42 1.73
CA VAL A 47 12.08 -0.76 2.41
C VAL A 47 10.96 -0.52 1.39
N THR A 48 9.73 -0.85 1.77
CA THR A 48 8.56 -0.72 0.91
C THR A 48 7.41 -0.07 1.65
N THR A 49 6.64 0.71 0.90
CA THR A 49 5.28 1.12 1.25
C THR A 49 4.33 0.25 0.46
N SER A 50 3.22 -0.17 1.05
CA SER A 50 2.27 -1.06 0.38
C SER A 50 0.83 -0.66 0.70
N PHE A 51 -0.02 -0.66 -0.31
CA PHE A 51 -1.46 -0.53 -0.15
C PHE A 51 -2.11 -1.81 -0.67
N SER A 52 -3.22 -2.22 -0.09
CA SER A 52 -3.91 -3.44 -0.50
C SER A 52 -5.41 -3.29 -0.39
N PHE A 53 -6.12 -4.12 -1.14
CA PHE A 53 -7.54 -4.35 -0.89
C PHE A 53 -7.80 -5.83 -0.65
N GLU A 54 -8.76 -6.11 0.23
CA GLU A 54 -9.23 -7.45 0.57
C GLU A 54 -10.74 -7.45 0.79
N SER A 55 -11.33 -8.66 0.86
CA SER A 55 -12.76 -8.85 1.14
C SER A 55 -13.69 -8.03 0.24
N ARG A 56 -13.41 -7.98 -1.07
CA ARG A 56 -14.23 -7.23 -2.02
C ARG A 56 -15.61 -7.87 -2.14
N ASP A 57 -16.65 -7.08 -1.88
CA ASP A 57 -18.02 -7.49 -2.06
C ASP A 57 -18.38 -7.54 -3.56
N ASN A 58 -18.82 -8.69 -4.04
CA ASN A 58 -19.10 -8.91 -5.46
C ASN A 58 -20.34 -8.16 -5.98
N LYS A 59 -21.23 -7.69 -5.09
CA LYS A 59 -22.46 -6.98 -5.49
C LYS A 59 -22.24 -5.47 -5.60
N THR A 60 -21.50 -4.89 -4.66
CA THR A 60 -21.30 -3.44 -4.51
C THR A 60 -19.92 -3.00 -4.99
N GLY A 61 -18.96 -3.91 -5.14
CA GLY A 61 -17.58 -3.62 -5.50
C GLY A 61 -16.74 -2.97 -4.38
N ARG A 62 -17.31 -2.76 -3.19
CA ARG A 62 -16.59 -2.21 -2.04
C ARG A 62 -15.61 -3.24 -1.48
N ALA A 63 -14.44 -2.79 -1.07
CA ALA A 63 -13.41 -3.62 -0.45
C ALA A 63 -12.89 -2.96 0.83
N LEU A 64 -12.29 -3.78 1.70
CA LEU A 64 -11.48 -3.28 2.80
C LEU A 64 -10.12 -2.86 2.25
N CYS A 65 -9.79 -1.58 2.37
CA CYS A 65 -8.50 -1.04 1.94
C CYS A 65 -7.56 -0.89 3.14
N LEU A 66 -6.34 -1.38 3.00
CA LEU A 66 -5.29 -1.29 4.01
C LEU A 66 -4.06 -0.58 3.42
N GLY A 67 -3.35 0.18 4.25
CA GLY A 67 -2.13 0.88 3.86
C GLY A 67 -1.05 0.71 4.91
N ARG A 68 0.17 0.42 4.48
CA ARG A 68 1.39 0.45 5.29
C ARG A 68 2.36 1.39 4.63
N VAL A 69 2.70 2.49 5.29
CA VAL A 69 3.64 3.48 4.78
C VAL A 69 4.92 3.42 5.60
N ALA A 70 6.04 3.25 4.91
CA ALA A 70 7.36 3.32 5.53
C ALA A 70 7.86 4.77 5.53
N LEU A 71 8.09 5.31 6.72
CA LEU A 71 8.51 6.69 6.93
C LEU A 71 9.82 6.74 7.70
N LEU A 72 10.67 7.71 7.34
CA LEU A 72 11.77 8.13 8.19
C LEU A 72 11.23 8.96 9.35
N GLN A 73 11.92 8.95 10.49
CA GLN A 73 11.50 9.68 11.68
C GLN A 73 11.19 11.16 11.40
N ARG A 74 11.99 11.82 10.56
CA ARG A 74 11.80 13.23 10.17
C ARG A 74 10.57 13.49 9.29
N GLU A 75 10.00 12.45 8.67
CA GLU A 75 8.85 12.56 7.76
C GLU A 75 7.51 12.38 8.48
N VAL A 76 7.52 11.75 9.66
CA VAL A 76 6.30 11.36 10.41
C VAL A 76 5.36 12.54 10.62
N ASN A 77 5.84 13.65 11.19
CA ASN A 77 4.97 14.78 11.51
C ASN A 77 4.33 15.42 10.27
N ARG A 78 5.10 15.54 9.17
CA ARG A 78 4.58 16.10 7.92
C ARG A 78 3.56 15.16 7.28
N PHE A 79 3.82 13.85 7.30
CA PHE A 79 2.89 12.85 6.79
C PHE A 79 1.58 12.86 7.57
N VAL A 80 1.64 12.78 8.90
CA VAL A 80 0.48 12.82 9.79
C VAL A 80 -0.34 14.10 9.58
N ALA A 81 0.32 15.27 9.53
CA ALA A 81 -0.37 16.53 9.26
C ALA A 81 -1.08 16.54 7.89
N THR A 82 -0.51 15.89 6.88
CA THR A 82 -1.10 15.81 5.53
C THR A 82 -2.35 14.93 5.54
N ILE A 83 -2.31 13.76 6.16
CA ILE A 83 -3.46 12.84 6.18
C ILE A 83 -4.62 13.38 7.01
N ILE A 84 -4.33 14.07 8.13
CA ILE A 84 -5.35 14.75 8.94
C ILE A 84 -6.06 15.83 8.09
N LYS A 85 -5.32 16.60 7.30
CA LYS A 85 -5.90 17.61 6.38
C LYS A 85 -6.80 16.99 5.29
N GLN A 86 -6.60 15.71 4.96
CA GLN A 86 -7.44 14.95 4.02
C GLN A 86 -8.63 14.28 4.73
N GLY A 87 -8.86 14.54 6.02
CA GLY A 87 -9.96 13.95 6.79
C GLY A 87 -9.70 12.52 7.28
N ILE A 88 -8.45 12.05 7.23
CA ILE A 88 -8.08 10.74 7.77
C ILE A 88 -7.87 10.86 9.28
N ILE A 89 -8.59 10.05 10.05
CA ILE A 89 -8.48 9.98 11.52
C ILE A 89 -7.14 9.33 11.89
N VAL A 90 -6.44 9.95 12.84
CA VAL A 90 -5.18 9.45 13.40
C VAL A 90 -5.35 9.29 14.91
N SER A 91 -4.88 8.17 15.45
CA SER A 91 -4.98 7.79 16.87
C SER A 91 -3.64 7.32 17.40
#